data_AF-A0A927SQX0-F1
#
_entry.id   AF-A0A927SQX0-F1
#
_cell.length_a   1.000
_cell.length_b   1.000
_cell.length_c   1.000
_cell.angle_alpha   90.00
_cell.angle_beta   90.00
_cell.angle_gamma   90.00
#
_symmetry.space_group_name_H-M   'P 1'
#
loop_
_entity.id
_entity.type
_entity.pdbx_description
1 polymer ?
#
loop_
_entity_poly.entity_id
_entity_poly.type
_entity_poly.pdbx_seq_one_letter_code
_entity_poly.pdbx_strand_id
1 'polypeptide(L)'
;MANPAVIGAVIKLLADKDVWKGIGLLIATLCVPIILIIIALLSIQSGFAKHNNEAIDTVFNNKSVSLLAPREYKEHIKDMKKAFKKIDEEVEKNEEDDGLDSTRIKAVFYALFFKEEVLFETEITEDDEEIEVSKVDFEKFVNCFVSAERLPEVYRRIQNGFDIEISPEDKANAT
;
A
#
# COMPACT_ATOMS: atom_id res chain seq x y z
N MET A 1 -62.13 4.70 24.10
CA MET A 1 -61.74 3.92 25.30
C MET A 1 -60.99 2.69 24.84
N ALA A 2 -59.77 2.45 25.31
CA ALA A 2 -59.01 1.26 24.92
C ALA A 2 -59.70 -0.01 25.48
N ASN A 3 -59.88 -1.05 24.65
CA ASN A 3 -60.59 -2.26 25.03
C ASN A 3 -59.76 -3.05 26.06
N PRO A 4 -60.28 -3.35 27.26
CA PRO A 4 -59.57 -4.08 28.31
C PRO A 4 -59.02 -5.43 27.84
N ALA A 5 -59.72 -6.11 26.91
CA ALA A 5 -59.27 -7.37 26.33
C ALA A 5 -58.03 -7.19 25.44
N VAL A 6 -57.95 -6.07 24.72
CA VAL A 6 -56.79 -5.72 23.89
C VAL A 6 -55.59 -5.37 24.78
N ILE A 7 -55.81 -4.61 25.85
CA ILE A 7 -54.75 -4.29 26.83
C ILE A 7 -54.22 -5.58 27.49
N GLY A 8 -55.11 -6.47 27.94
CA GLY A 8 -54.73 -7.74 28.54
C GLY A 8 -53.99 -8.67 27.59
N ALA A 9 -54.37 -8.71 26.31
CA ALA A 9 -53.68 -9.49 25.29
C ALA A 9 -52.26 -8.95 25.02
N VAL A 10 -52.10 -7.63 24.96
CA VAL A 10 -50.79 -6.98 24.79
C VAL A 10 -49.87 -7.27 25.99
N ILE A 11 -50.38 -7.20 27.22
CA ILE A 11 -49.60 -7.51 28.42
C ILE A 11 -49.14 -8.98 28.42
N LYS A 12 -50.01 -9.91 28.03
CA LYS A 12 -49.65 -11.34 27.93
C LYS A 12 -48.58 -11.59 26.86
N LEU A 13 -48.72 -10.97 25.68
CA LEU A 13 -47.74 -11.06 24.60
C LEU A 13 -46.37 -10.50 25.04
N LEU A 14 -46.36 -9.39 25.77
CA LEU A 14 -45.15 -8.77 26.31
C LEU A 14 -44.49 -9.58 27.45
N ALA A 15 -45.26 -10.36 28.21
CA ALA A 15 -44.74 -11.24 29.25
C ALA A 15 -44.33 -12.63 28.73
N ASP A 16 -44.62 -12.95 27.47
CA ASP A 16 -44.39 -14.27 26.89
C ASP A 16 -42.91 -14.48 26.51
N LYS A 17 -42.26 -15.37 27.25
CA LYS A 17 -40.85 -15.69 27.05
C LYS A 17 -40.58 -16.35 25.69
N ASP A 18 -41.54 -17.07 25.13
CA ASP A 18 -41.34 -17.78 23.86
C ASP A 18 -41.44 -16.81 22.67
N VAL A 19 -42.24 -15.75 22.80
CA VAL A 19 -42.24 -14.61 21.85
C VAL A 19 -40.90 -13.87 21.88
N TRP A 20 -40.38 -13.54 23.07
CA TRP A 20 -39.08 -12.89 23.18
C TRP A 20 -37.91 -13.75 22.69
N LYS A 21 -37.96 -15.07 22.90
CA LYS A 21 -37.00 -16.01 22.30
C LYS A 21 -37.08 -16.01 20.76
N GLY A 22 -38.29 -16.02 20.20
CA GLY A 22 -38.50 -15.96 18.76
C GLY A 22 -37.96 -14.67 18.14
N ILE A 23 -38.21 -13.53 18.79
CA ILE A 23 -37.65 -12.22 18.38
C ILE A 23 -36.12 -12.24 18.48
N GLY A 24 -35.57 -12.75 19.58
CA GLY A 24 -34.13 -12.89 19.76
C GLY A 24 -33.48 -13.77 18.69
N LEU A 25 -34.13 -14.88 18.32
CA LEU A 25 -33.66 -15.76 17.26
C LEU A 25 -33.72 -15.07 15.89
N LEU A 26 -34.80 -14.36 15.57
CA LEU A 26 -34.94 -13.61 14.32
C LEU A 26 -33.86 -12.52 14.19
N ILE A 27 -33.64 -11.76 15.27
CA ILE A 27 -32.56 -10.76 15.34
C ILE A 27 -31.21 -11.45 15.15
N ALA A 28 -30.95 -12.57 15.83
CA ALA A 28 -29.70 -13.31 15.66
C ALA A 28 -29.51 -13.80 14.22
N THR A 29 -30.54 -14.36 13.58
CA THR A 29 -30.49 -14.84 12.19
C THR A 29 -30.18 -13.71 11.19
N LEU A 30 -30.59 -12.47 11.48
CA LEU A 30 -30.27 -11.32 10.64
C LEU A 30 -28.91 -10.69 10.98
N CYS A 31 -28.60 -10.55 12.28
CA CYS A 31 -27.39 -9.89 12.74
C CYS A 31 -26.13 -10.74 12.52
N VAL A 32 -26.20 -12.06 12.70
CA VAL A 32 -25.07 -12.96 12.51
C VAL A 32 -24.46 -12.85 11.11
N PRO A 33 -25.20 -12.97 9.99
CA PRO A 33 -24.61 -12.82 8.66
C PRO A 33 -24.05 -11.42 8.42
N ILE A 34 -24.69 -10.36 8.93
CA ILE A 34 -24.20 -8.98 8.81
C ILE A 34 -22.87 -8.80 9.56
N ILE A 35 -22.77 -9.30 10.79
CA ILE A 35 -21.54 -9.26 11.58
C ILE A 35 -20.43 -10.07 10.90
N LEU A 36 -20.76 -11.24 10.34
CA LEU A 36 -19.80 -12.04 9.58
C LEU A 36 -19.30 -11.31 8.32
N ILE A 37 -20.19 -10.61 7.60
CA ILE A 37 -19.80 -9.77 6.45
C ILE A 37 -18.87 -8.65 6.91
N ILE A 38 -19.19 -7.95 8.00
CA ILE A 38 -18.33 -6.89 8.55
C ILE A 38 -16.96 -7.46 8.93
N ILE A 39 -16.91 -8.58 9.67
CA ILE A 39 -15.66 -9.23 10.05
C ILE A 39 -14.87 -9.66 8.80
N ALA A 40 -15.53 -10.21 7.78
CA ALA A 40 -14.87 -10.59 6.53
C ALA A 40 -14.27 -9.37 5.80
N LEU A 41 -15.02 -8.27 5.70
CA LEU A 41 -14.54 -7.03 5.08
C LEU A 41 -13.35 -6.44 5.85
N LEU A 42 -13.44 -6.37 7.18
CA LEU A 42 -12.35 -5.91 8.04
C LEU A 42 -11.11 -6.82 7.93
N SER A 43 -11.31 -8.14 7.83
CA SER A 43 -10.23 -9.11 7.67
C SER A 43 -9.51 -8.94 6.35
N ILE A 44 -10.26 -8.78 5.25
CA ILE A 44 -9.71 -8.53 3.90
C ILE A 44 -8.88 -7.25 3.91
N GLN A 45 -9.40 -6.16 4.49
CA GLN A 45 -8.68 -4.89 4.57
C GLN A 45 -7.39 -4.99 5.42
N SER A 46 -7.44 -5.70 6.56
CA SER A 46 -6.25 -5.96 7.37
C SER A 46 -5.22 -6.87 6.67
N GLY A 47 -5.68 -7.79 5.83
CA GLY A 47 -4.85 -8.66 5.01
C GLY A 47 -4.05 -7.88 3.96
N PHE A 48 -4.68 -6.91 3.29
CA PHE A 48 -3.97 -6.01 2.37
C PHE A 48 -2.90 -5.17 3.08
N ALA A 49 -3.22 -4.60 4.25
CA ALA A 49 -2.23 -3.84 5.03
C ALA A 49 -1.04 -4.70 5.46
N LYS A 50 -1.27 -5.96 5.85
CA LYS A 50 -0.21 -6.89 6.25
C LYS A 50 0.73 -7.23 5.09
N HIS A 51 0.19 -7.51 3.90
CA HIS A 51 1.00 -7.81 2.71
C HIS A 51 1.76 -6.57 2.22
N ASN A 52 1.18 -5.38 2.29
CA ASN A 52 1.88 -4.14 1.96
C ASN A 52 3.05 -3.87 2.92
N ASN A 53 2.83 -4.08 4.22
CA ASN A 53 3.89 -3.91 5.22
C ASN A 53 5.01 -4.94 5.05
N GLU A 54 4.68 -6.20 4.71
CA GLU A 54 5.67 -7.22 4.36
C GLU A 54 6.45 -6.86 3.10
N ALA A 55 5.81 -6.29 2.07
CA ALA A 55 6.48 -5.85 0.85
C ALA A 55 7.52 -4.75 1.16
N ILE A 56 7.11 -3.72 1.91
CA ILE A 56 7.98 -2.62 2.35
C ILE A 56 9.15 -3.17 3.16
N ASP A 57 8.89 -3.96 4.19
CA ASP A 57 9.92 -4.56 5.05
C ASP A 57 10.89 -5.45 4.24
N THR A 58 10.38 -6.16 3.23
CA THR A 58 11.20 -6.99 2.34
C THR A 58 12.14 -6.15 1.48
N VAL A 59 11.66 -5.04 0.92
CA VAL A 59 12.46 -4.16 0.07
C VAL A 59 13.46 -3.35 0.91
N PHE A 60 13.01 -2.69 1.98
CA PHE A 60 13.86 -1.81 2.80
C PHE A 60 14.90 -2.55 3.62
N ASN A 61 14.56 -3.74 4.15
CA ASN A 61 15.48 -4.54 4.97
C ASN A 61 16.10 -5.73 4.21
N ASN A 62 15.96 -5.75 2.89
CA ASN A 62 16.48 -6.78 1.99
C ASN A 62 16.14 -8.23 2.41
N LYS A 63 14.95 -8.47 2.97
CA LYS A 63 14.52 -9.82 3.41
C LYS A 63 14.20 -10.73 2.22
N SER A 64 14.13 -12.03 2.43
CA SER A 64 13.73 -12.97 1.36
C SER A 64 12.22 -12.90 1.11
N VAL A 65 11.83 -12.94 -0.17
CA VAL A 65 10.41 -13.06 -0.56
C VAL A 65 9.96 -14.52 -0.36
N SER A 66 8.71 -14.71 0.08
CA SER A 66 8.11 -16.05 0.22
C SER A 66 8.22 -16.85 -1.09
N LEU A 67 8.60 -18.13 -0.96
CA LEU A 67 8.64 -19.05 -2.10
C LEU A 67 7.25 -19.28 -2.72
N LEU A 68 6.18 -19.07 -1.96
CA LEU A 68 4.80 -19.21 -2.42
C LEU A 68 4.28 -17.96 -3.17
N ALA A 69 5.03 -16.85 -3.16
CA ALA A 69 4.60 -15.66 -3.87
C ALA A 69 4.61 -15.86 -5.40
N PRO A 70 3.68 -15.22 -6.13
CA PRO A 70 3.67 -15.22 -7.59
C PRO A 70 5.01 -14.77 -8.19
N ARG A 71 5.30 -15.23 -9.41
CA ARG A 71 6.56 -14.91 -10.10
C ARG A 71 6.70 -13.41 -10.34
N GLU A 72 5.66 -12.79 -10.89
CA GLU A 72 5.61 -11.35 -11.18
C GLU A 72 5.88 -10.52 -9.92
N TYR A 73 5.30 -10.90 -8.77
CA TYR A 73 5.57 -10.23 -7.51
C TYR A 73 7.03 -10.35 -7.06
N LYS A 74 7.66 -11.52 -7.25
CA LYS A 74 9.08 -11.71 -6.91
C LYS A 74 9.99 -10.87 -7.81
N GLU A 75 9.67 -10.78 -9.09
CA GLU A 75 10.37 -9.95 -10.07
C GLU A 75 10.22 -8.47 -9.71
N HIS A 76 9.00 -8.00 -9.44
CA HIS A 76 8.76 -6.63 -8.99
C HIS A 76 9.54 -6.27 -7.71
N ILE A 77 9.56 -7.15 -6.69
CA ILE A 77 10.36 -6.91 -5.47
C ILE A 77 11.86 -6.91 -5.75
N LYS A 78 12.34 -7.74 -6.68
CA LYS A 78 13.75 -7.77 -7.10
C LYS A 78 14.14 -6.45 -7.78
N ASP A 79 13.30 -5.96 -8.68
CA ASP A 79 13.48 -4.67 -9.36
C ASP A 79 13.51 -3.52 -8.35
N MET A 80 12.55 -3.49 -7.42
CA MET A 80 12.52 -2.44 -6.39
C MET A 80 13.78 -2.45 -5.50
N LYS A 81 14.27 -3.63 -5.12
CA LYS A 81 15.54 -3.75 -4.38
C LYS A 81 16.74 -3.27 -5.20
N LYS A 82 16.76 -3.55 -6.50
CA LYS A 82 17.81 -3.08 -7.40
C LYS A 82 17.78 -1.56 -7.55
N ALA A 83 16.60 -0.98 -7.66
CA ALA A 83 16.40 0.47 -7.65
C ALA A 83 16.91 1.12 -6.36
N PHE A 84 16.63 0.50 -5.20
CA PHE A 84 17.14 1.00 -3.91
C PHE A 84 18.66 0.98 -3.83
N LYS A 85 19.30 -0.07 -4.36
CA LYS A 85 20.76 -0.13 -4.45
C LYS A 85 21.31 0.97 -5.37
N LYS A 86 20.64 1.24 -6.50
CA LYS A 86 21.01 2.34 -7.41
C LYS A 86 20.88 3.71 -6.73
N ILE A 87 19.83 3.92 -5.94
CA ILE A 87 19.68 5.13 -5.13
C ILE A 87 20.81 5.27 -4.12
N ASP A 88 21.20 4.19 -3.41
CA ASP A 88 22.34 4.23 -2.49
C ASP A 88 23.63 4.61 -3.21
N GLU A 89 23.90 4.00 -4.37
CA GLU A 89 25.06 4.30 -5.21
C GLU A 89 25.09 5.79 -5.63
N GLU A 90 23.95 6.38 -6.01
CA GLU A 90 23.88 7.80 -6.39
C GLU A 90 23.93 8.76 -5.19
N VAL A 91 23.40 8.36 -4.03
CA VAL A 91 23.54 9.12 -2.79
C VAL A 91 24.99 9.15 -2.33
N GLU A 92 25.71 8.03 -2.38
CA GLU A 92 27.13 7.95 -2.00
C GLU A 92 28.05 8.79 -2.90
N LYS A 93 27.69 8.97 -4.18
CA LYS A 93 28.44 9.82 -5.12
C LYS A 93 28.21 11.31 -4.92
N ASN A 94 27.11 11.70 -4.26
CA ASN A 94 26.76 13.10 -4.08
C ASN A 94 27.62 13.72 -2.96
N GLU A 95 28.72 14.36 -3.37
CA GLU A 95 29.63 15.07 -2.46
C GLU A 95 29.10 16.46 -2.02
N GLU A 96 28.06 16.98 -2.69
CA GLU A 96 27.53 18.32 -2.45
C GLU A 96 26.65 18.43 -1.19
N ASP A 97 26.15 17.31 -0.67
CA ASP A 97 25.23 17.26 0.47
C ASP A 97 25.55 16.05 1.37
N ASP A 98 26.36 16.27 2.42
CA ASP A 98 26.81 15.32 3.45
C ASP A 98 25.67 14.76 4.34
N GLY A 99 24.42 14.80 3.87
CA GLY A 99 23.24 14.51 4.67
C GLY A 99 22.00 14.06 3.89
N LEU A 100 22.15 13.68 2.61
CA LEU A 100 21.03 13.10 1.86
C LEU A 100 20.50 11.85 2.58
N ASP A 101 19.27 11.94 3.08
CA ASP A 101 18.60 10.82 3.73
C ASP A 101 18.14 9.80 2.68
N SER A 102 18.97 8.78 2.46
CA SER A 102 18.66 7.65 1.56
C SER A 102 17.32 6.99 1.89
N THR A 103 16.94 6.92 3.17
CA THR A 103 15.64 6.33 3.57
C THR A 103 14.49 7.17 3.05
N ARG A 104 14.58 8.49 3.16
CA ARG A 104 13.56 9.42 2.65
C ARG A 104 13.47 9.39 1.13
N ILE A 105 14.60 9.31 0.44
CA ILE A 105 14.65 9.21 -1.03
C ILE A 105 13.99 7.90 -1.48
N LYS A 106 14.35 6.78 -0.86
CA LYS A 106 13.75 5.46 -1.12
C LYS A 106 12.25 5.42 -0.83
N ALA A 107 11.79 6.06 0.25
CA ALA A 107 10.36 6.15 0.58
C ALA A 107 9.57 6.90 -0.50
N VAL A 108 10.08 8.05 -0.95
CA VAL A 108 9.47 8.80 -2.05
C VAL A 108 9.52 8.02 -3.35
N PHE A 109 10.65 7.38 -3.67
CA PHE A 109 10.78 6.54 -4.87
C PHE A 109 9.75 5.40 -4.86
N TYR A 110 9.65 4.67 -3.75
CA TYR A 110 8.69 3.58 -3.58
C TYR A 110 7.27 4.09 -3.75
N ALA A 111 6.87 5.20 -3.11
CA ALA A 111 5.52 5.74 -3.24
C ALA A 111 5.15 6.10 -4.69
N LEU A 112 6.12 6.61 -5.47
CA LEU A 112 5.89 7.05 -6.86
C LEU A 112 5.93 5.91 -7.87
N PHE A 113 6.86 4.96 -7.70
CA PHE A 113 7.16 3.94 -8.71
C PHE A 113 6.74 2.52 -8.30
N PHE A 114 6.14 2.32 -7.12
CA PHE A 114 5.65 0.99 -6.70
C PHE A 114 4.58 0.40 -7.62
N LYS A 115 3.79 1.25 -8.30
CA LYS A 115 2.78 0.80 -9.26
C LYS A 115 3.37 0.44 -10.62
N GLU A 116 4.64 0.76 -10.88
CA GLU A 116 5.30 0.39 -12.13
C GLU A 116 5.60 -1.11 -12.16
N GLU A 117 5.13 -1.77 -13.22
CA GLU A 117 5.30 -3.22 -13.38
C GLU A 117 6.77 -3.59 -13.61
N VAL A 118 7.52 -2.74 -14.32
CA VAL A 118 8.89 -2.99 -14.75
C VAL A 118 9.73 -1.73 -14.60
N LEU A 119 10.80 -1.79 -13.80
CA LEU A 119 11.75 -0.68 -13.63
C LEU A 119 13.03 -0.84 -14.46
N PHE A 120 13.31 -2.07 -14.86
CA PHE A 120 14.49 -2.45 -15.63
C PHE A 120 14.08 -3.33 -16.80
N GLU A 121 14.55 -3.01 -17.99
CA GLU A 121 14.28 -3.78 -19.21
C GLU A 121 15.57 -4.38 -19.74
N THR A 122 15.46 -5.56 -20.35
CA THR A 122 16.56 -6.14 -21.11
C THR A 122 16.58 -5.55 -22.51
N GLU A 123 17.69 -4.95 -22.89
CA GLU A 123 17.97 -4.50 -24.26
C GLU A 123 19.08 -5.36 -24.84
N ILE A 124 18.98 -5.70 -26.13
CA ILE A 124 19.99 -6.48 -26.86
C ILE A 124 20.83 -5.47 -27.64
N THR A 125 22.14 -5.46 -27.41
CA THR A 125 23.06 -4.58 -28.11
C THR A 125 23.32 -5.06 -29.55
N GLU A 126 23.98 -4.22 -30.35
CA GLU A 126 24.41 -4.58 -31.72
C GLU A 126 25.34 -5.81 -31.75
N ASP A 127 25.99 -6.13 -30.63
CA ASP A 127 26.90 -7.27 -30.45
C ASP A 127 26.19 -8.53 -29.90
N ASP A 128 24.86 -8.59 -29.92
CA ASP A 128 24.03 -9.67 -29.33
C ASP A 128 24.22 -9.86 -27.81
N GLU A 129 24.68 -8.83 -27.09
CA GLU A 129 24.78 -8.87 -25.63
C GLU A 129 23.48 -8.37 -24.97
N GLU A 130 22.95 -9.15 -24.04
CA GLU A 130 21.83 -8.73 -23.19
C GLU A 130 22.33 -7.79 -22.09
N ILE A 131 21.95 -6.52 -22.18
CA ILE A 131 22.18 -5.52 -21.14
C ILE A 131 20.86 -5.19 -20.44
N GLU A 132 20.94 -4.85 -19.16
CA GLU A 132 19.78 -4.40 -18.41
C GLU A 132 19.81 -2.88 -18.28
N VAL A 133 18.78 -2.21 -18.79
CA VAL A 133 18.64 -0.76 -18.86
C VAL A 133 17.55 -0.33 -17.89
N SER A 134 17.83 0.71 -17.10
CA SER A 134 16.80 1.27 -16.22
C SER A 134 15.90 2.24 -16.97
N LYS A 135 14.60 2.17 -16.69
CA LYS A 135 13.64 3.19 -17.13
C LYS A 135 13.73 4.50 -16.36
N VAL A 136 14.39 4.48 -15.20
CA VAL A 136 14.49 5.65 -14.32
C VAL A 136 15.92 6.14 -14.29
N ASP A 137 16.08 7.44 -14.56
CA ASP A 137 17.33 8.15 -14.34
C ASP A 137 17.52 8.39 -12.83
N PHE A 138 18.24 7.47 -12.16
CA PHE A 138 18.45 7.51 -10.71
C PHE A 138 19.28 8.72 -10.27
N GLU A 139 20.26 9.15 -11.07
CA GLU A 139 21.08 10.32 -10.76
C GLU A 139 20.19 11.57 -10.75
N LYS A 140 19.41 11.77 -11.82
CA LYS A 140 18.43 12.86 -11.90
C LYS A 140 17.40 12.80 -10.78
N PHE A 141 17.00 11.60 -10.36
CA PHE A 141 16.02 11.41 -9.29
C PHE A 141 16.61 11.85 -7.94
N VAL A 142 17.81 11.39 -7.59
CA VAL A 142 18.50 11.77 -6.35
C VAL A 142 18.79 13.28 -6.33
N ASN A 143 19.20 13.86 -7.47
CA ASN A 143 19.45 15.30 -7.59
C ASN A 143 18.21 16.18 -7.35
N CYS A 144 16.98 15.61 -7.40
CA CYS A 144 15.79 16.33 -6.98
C CYS A 144 15.77 16.65 -5.47
N PHE A 145 16.53 15.91 -4.66
CA PHE A 145 16.62 16.08 -3.20
C PHE A 145 17.77 16.97 -2.77
N VAL A 146 18.82 17.12 -3.58
CA VAL A 146 19.99 17.95 -3.29
C VAL A 146 19.56 19.39 -3.02
N SER A 147 19.96 19.93 -1.87
CA SER A 147 19.60 21.29 -1.41
C SER A 147 18.08 21.55 -1.29
N ALA A 148 17.23 20.52 -1.29
CA ALA A 148 15.78 20.68 -1.15
C ALA A 148 15.37 20.64 0.33
N GLU A 149 14.96 21.78 0.88
CA GLU A 149 14.59 21.86 2.30
C GLU A 149 13.30 21.10 2.63
N ARG A 150 12.37 20.99 1.67
CA ARG A 150 11.02 20.45 1.92
C ARG A 150 10.53 19.54 0.79
N LEU A 151 9.75 18.51 1.16
CA LEU A 151 9.14 17.56 0.22
C LEU A 151 8.33 18.20 -0.94
N PRO A 152 7.54 19.28 -0.74
CA PRO A 152 6.83 19.92 -1.84
C PRO A 152 7.75 20.42 -2.97
N GLU A 153 8.96 20.86 -2.62
CA GLU A 153 9.95 21.27 -3.62
C GLU A 153 10.50 20.06 -4.38
N VAL A 154 10.81 18.98 -3.66
CA VAL A 154 11.23 17.70 -4.26
C VAL A 154 10.19 17.21 -5.25
N TYR A 155 8.91 17.15 -4.85
CA TYR A 155 7.84 16.71 -5.75
C TYR A 155 7.74 17.58 -6.99
N ARG A 156 7.84 18.91 -6.87
CA ARG A 156 7.83 19.81 -8.03
C ARG A 156 9.00 19.54 -8.97
N ARG A 157 10.21 19.29 -8.43
CA ARG A 157 11.40 18.95 -9.22
C ARG A 157 11.22 17.61 -9.93
N ILE A 158 10.68 16.60 -9.26
CA ILE A 158 10.39 15.28 -9.84
C ILE A 158 9.34 15.40 -10.96
N GLN A 159 8.21 16.09 -10.72
CA GLN A 159 7.17 16.28 -11.75
C GLN A 159 7.75 16.91 -13.02
N ASN A 160 8.58 17.95 -12.88
CA ASN A 160 9.22 18.60 -14.01
C ASN A 160 10.32 17.75 -14.66
N GLY A 161 10.99 16.91 -13.89
CA GLY A 161 12.14 16.10 -14.34
C GLY A 161 11.75 14.79 -15.00
N PHE A 162 10.63 14.18 -14.59
CA PHE A 162 10.22 12.84 -15.01
C PHE A 162 8.89 12.84 -15.78
N ASP A 163 8.27 14.01 -15.96
CA ASP A 163 6.96 14.17 -16.63
C ASP A 163 5.86 13.27 -16.04
N ILE A 164 5.91 13.09 -14.71
CA ILE A 164 4.91 12.31 -13.96
C ILE A 164 3.94 13.23 -13.22
N GLU A 165 2.67 12.83 -13.15
CA GLU A 165 1.70 13.49 -12.28
C GLU A 165 1.77 12.88 -10.87
N ILE A 166 2.00 13.71 -9.85
CA ILE A 166 2.08 13.27 -8.45
C ILE A 166 0.79 13.66 -7.75
N SER A 167 -0.06 12.68 -7.45
CA SER A 167 -1.35 12.87 -6.79
C SER A 167 -1.18 13.17 -5.29
N PRO A 168 -2.24 13.66 -4.61
CA PRO A 168 -2.24 13.77 -3.15
C PRO A 168 -2.05 12.44 -2.43
N GLU A 169 -2.50 11.34 -3.02
CA GLU A 169 -2.34 9.98 -2.46
C GLU A 169 -0.87 9.57 -2.47
N ASP A 170 -0.15 9.81 -3.58
CA ASP A 170 1.27 9.47 -3.69
C ASP A 170 2.11 10.25 -2.67
N LYS A 171 1.72 11.50 -2.37
CA LYS A 171 2.36 12.31 -1.32
C LYS A 171 2.09 11.76 0.08
N ALA A 172 0.89 11.26 0.35
CA ALA A 172 0.52 10.67 1.63
C ALA A 172 1.19 9.32 1.87
N ASN A 173 1.46 8.55 0.81
CA ASN A 173 2.14 7.25 0.89
C ASN A 173 3.65 7.37 1.17
N ALA A 174 4.23 8.57 1.04
CA ALA A 174 5.66 8.83 1.23
C ALA A 174 6.02 9.47 2.60
N THR A 175 5.03 9.65 3.48
CA THR A 175 5.17 10.21 4.84
C THR A 175 4.95 9.17 5.91
#